data_AF-A0A7C5HG70-F1
#
_entry.id   AF-A0A7C5HG70-F1
#
_cell.length_a   1.000
_cell.length_b   1.000
_cell.length_c   1.000
_cell.angle_alpha   90.00
_cell.angle_beta   90.00
_cell.angle_gamma   90.00
#
_symmetry.space_group_name_H-M   'P 1'
#
loop_
_entity.id
_entity.type
_entity.pdbx_description
1 polymer ?
#
loop_
_entity_poly.entity_id
_entity_poly.type
_entity_poly.pdbx_seq_one_letter_code
_entity_poly.pdbx_strand_id
1 'polypeptide(L)'
;VMHTLPAGKMLEATAKLRRFGIDFHIHAPGIKTINVFFGAPECVAVVRSICGEKKLRDLTPEEDFVLGSMLGYDIRKQCERYLKKSEAQAQRLSRDLPEPCTVHKCA
;
A
#
# COMPACT_ATOMS: atom_id res chain seq x y z
N VAL A 1 8.30 3.46 11.46
CA VAL A 1 8.49 4.76 10.76
C VAL A 1 8.71 4.51 9.28
N MET A 2 8.26 5.41 8.39
CA MET A 2 8.53 5.36 6.95
C MET A 2 9.30 6.59 6.49
N HIS A 3 10.36 6.39 5.69
CA HIS A 3 11.06 7.47 4.98
C HIS A 3 11.14 7.20 3.49
N THR A 4 10.94 8.23 2.67
CA THR A 4 11.17 8.16 1.23
C THR A 4 12.57 8.72 0.91
N LEU A 5 13.40 7.93 0.24
CA LEU A 5 14.78 8.26 -0.12
C LEU A 5 15.01 8.07 -1.62
N PRO A 6 16.00 8.75 -2.23
CA PRO A 6 16.47 8.41 -3.57
C PRO A 6 16.98 6.96 -3.61
N ALA A 7 16.75 6.25 -4.72
CA ALA A 7 17.13 4.84 -4.85
C ALA A 7 18.64 4.61 -4.67
N GLY A 8 19.48 5.55 -5.11
CA GLY A 8 20.94 5.50 -4.92
C GLY A 8 21.39 5.55 -3.45
N LYS A 9 20.51 5.94 -2.51
CA LYS A 9 20.79 5.96 -1.07
C LYS A 9 20.45 4.64 -0.35
N MET A 10 19.96 3.63 -1.07
CA MET A 10 19.54 2.35 -0.48
C MET A 10 20.65 1.69 0.34
N LEU A 11 21.86 1.58 -0.23
CA LEU A 11 22.98 0.90 0.41
C LEU A 11 23.40 1.61 1.71
N GLU A 12 23.49 2.95 1.67
CA GLU A 12 23.83 3.75 2.85
C GLU A 12 22.78 3.61 3.97
N ALA A 13 21.49 3.70 3.60
CA ALA A 13 20.39 3.58 4.55
C ALA A 13 20.33 2.19 5.21
N THR A 14 20.44 1.12 4.41
CA THR A 14 20.40 -0.26 4.92
C THR A 14 21.63 -0.60 5.76
N ALA A 15 22.82 -0.12 5.39
CA ALA A 15 24.03 -0.29 6.20
C ALA A 15 23.87 0.38 7.58
N LYS A 16 23.32 1.60 7.62
CA LYS A 16 23.04 2.30 8.86
C LYS A 16 22.05 1.54 9.74
N LEU A 17 20.92 1.09 9.18
CA LEU A 17 19.90 0.32 9.91
C LEU A 17 20.45 -0.99 10.48
N ARG A 18 21.22 -1.74 9.67
CA ARG A 18 21.90 -2.97 10.12
C ARG A 18 22.88 -2.70 11.25
N ARG A 19 23.66 -1.62 11.17
CA ARG A 19 24.61 -1.23 12.23
C ARG A 19 23.91 -0.94 13.57
N PHE A 20 22.70 -0.40 13.54
CA PHE A 20 21.91 -0.14 14.75
C PHE A 20 21.02 -1.32 15.17
N GLY A 21 21.04 -2.45 14.45
CA GLY A 21 20.18 -3.60 14.75
C GLY A 21 18.69 -3.32 14.59
N ILE A 22 18.32 -2.37 13.73
CA ILE A 22 16.92 -1.98 13.50
C ILE A 22 16.38 -2.82 12.34
N ASP A 23 15.26 -3.51 12.53
CA ASP A 23 14.60 -4.24 11.44
C ASP A 23 13.98 -3.27 10.44
N PHE A 24 13.95 -3.67 9.17
CA PHE A 24 13.47 -2.83 8.10
C PHE A 24 12.90 -3.60 6.90
N HIS A 25 12.13 -2.90 6.09
CA HIS A 25 11.62 -3.33 4.81
C HIS A 25 11.82 -2.21 3.79
N ILE A 26 12.41 -2.55 2.64
CA ILE A 26 12.57 -1.63 1.52
C ILE A 26 11.47 -1.91 0.52
N HIS A 27 10.64 -0.91 0.27
CA HIS A 27 9.63 -0.93 -0.75
C HIS A 27 10.03 0.02 -1.88
N ALA A 28 10.23 -0.49 -3.09
CA ALA A 28 10.66 0.29 -4.25
C ALA A 28 9.50 0.43 -5.27
N PRO A 29 8.57 1.39 -5.07
CA PRO A 29 7.41 1.54 -5.96
C PRO A 29 7.78 2.03 -7.38
N GLY A 30 9.04 2.43 -7.59
CA GLY A 30 9.59 2.87 -8.87
C GLY A 30 11.12 2.94 -8.86
N ILE A 31 11.69 3.53 -9.90
CA ILE A 31 13.15 3.48 -10.18
C ILE A 31 13.94 4.60 -9.47
N LYS A 32 13.28 5.71 -9.13
CA LYS A 32 13.94 6.92 -8.62
C LYS A 32 14.01 6.97 -7.10
N THR A 33 13.00 6.43 -6.43
CA THR A 33 12.83 6.55 -4.97
C THR A 33 12.44 5.21 -4.37
N ILE A 34 12.81 5.05 -3.10
CA ILE A 34 12.46 3.92 -2.25
C ILE A 34 11.78 4.43 -0.99
N ASN A 35 10.85 3.64 -0.47
CA ASN A 35 10.29 3.79 0.86
C ASN A 35 10.99 2.81 1.79
N VAL A 36 11.58 3.32 2.85
CA VAL A 36 12.27 2.56 3.89
C VAL A 36 11.38 2.55 5.11
N PHE A 37 10.79 1.39 5.40
CA PHE A 37 10.06 1.14 6.63
C PHE A 37 11.02 0.53 7.64
N PHE A 38 11.09 1.07 8.85
CA PHE A 38 11.96 0.54 9.90
C PHE A 38 11.36 0.76 11.28
N GLY A 39 11.77 -0.07 12.24
CA GLY A 39 11.33 0.00 13.62
C GLY A 39 11.23 -1.39 14.26
N ALA A 40 10.19 -1.58 15.07
CA ALA A 40 9.93 -2.84 15.75
C ALA A 40 9.70 -3.99 14.74
N PRO A 41 10.31 -5.17 14.94
CA PRO A 41 10.23 -6.29 13.99
C PRO A 41 8.80 -6.72 13.64
N GLU A 42 7.89 -6.73 14.62
CA GLU A 42 6.48 -7.06 14.45
C GLU A 42 5.78 -6.08 13.49
N CYS A 43 6.06 -4.78 13.62
CA CYS A 43 5.52 -3.76 12.72
C CYS A 43 6.10 -3.92 11.31
N VAL A 44 7.40 -4.19 11.20
CA VAL A 44 8.07 -4.38 9.91
C VAL A 44 7.54 -5.64 9.21
N ALA A 45 7.27 -6.72 9.95
CA ALA A 45 6.70 -7.95 9.41
C ALA A 45 5.30 -7.73 8.81
N VAL A 46 4.44 -6.98 9.50
CA VAL A 46 3.11 -6.61 8.97
C VAL A 46 3.24 -5.76 7.72
N VAL A 47 4.11 -4.73 7.72
CA VAL A 47 4.35 -3.91 6.53
C VAL A 47 4.87 -4.76 5.36
N ARG A 48 5.76 -5.71 5.61
CA ARG A 48 6.29 -6.62 4.59
C ARG A 48 5.17 -7.48 3.98
N SER A 49 4.23 -7.95 4.80
CA SER A 49 3.06 -8.70 4.34
C SER A 49 2.08 -7.86 3.51
N ILE A 50 1.87 -6.58 3.89
CA ILE A 50 0.95 -5.68 3.19
C ILE A 50 1.55 -5.17 1.88
N CYS A 51 2.77 -4.63 1.93
CA CYS A 51 3.40 -3.98 0.80
C CYS A 51 3.90 -5.00 -0.23
N GLY A 52 4.51 -6.11 0.20
CA GLY A 52 5.09 -7.13 -0.69
C GLY A 52 5.81 -6.51 -1.89
N GLU A 53 5.43 -6.95 -3.10
CA GLU A 53 5.82 -6.34 -4.38
C GLU A 53 4.76 -5.38 -4.95
N LYS A 54 3.63 -5.21 -4.27
CA LYS A 54 2.51 -4.36 -4.72
C LYS A 54 2.90 -2.89 -4.63
N LYS A 55 2.54 -2.08 -5.62
CA LYS A 55 2.67 -0.62 -5.47
C LYS A 55 1.69 -0.15 -4.39
N LEU A 56 2.06 0.86 -3.60
CA LEU A 56 1.18 1.41 -2.55
C LEU A 56 -0.21 1.86 -3.07
N ARG A 57 -0.29 2.28 -4.33
CA ARG A 57 -1.56 2.66 -4.98
C ARG A 57 -2.49 1.49 -5.26
N ASP A 58 -1.96 0.27 -5.32
CA ASP A 58 -2.67 -0.96 -5.66
C ASP A 58 -3.09 -1.74 -4.39
N LEU A 59 -2.81 -1.20 -3.19
CA LEU A 59 -3.33 -1.75 -1.94
C LEU A 59 -4.86 -1.68 -1.92
N THR A 60 -5.49 -2.65 -1.27
CA THR A 60 -6.93 -2.62 -0.94
C THR A 60 -7.26 -1.45 0.00
N PRO A 61 -8.53 -1.06 0.14
CA PRO A 61 -8.95 -0.12 1.17
C PRO A 61 -8.48 -0.54 2.58
N GLU A 62 -8.61 -1.82 2.91
CA GLU A 62 -8.25 -2.40 4.21
C GLU A 62 -6.73 -2.36 4.44
N GLU A 63 -5.93 -2.79 3.45
CA GLU A 63 -4.47 -2.75 3.53
C GLU A 63 -3.95 -1.32 3.71
N ASP A 64 -4.50 -0.35 2.98
CA ASP A 64 -4.14 1.07 3.09
C ASP A 64 -4.59 1.69 4.43
N PHE A 65 -5.72 1.22 4.97
CA PHE A 65 -6.18 1.63 6.30
C PHE A 65 -5.19 1.18 7.38
N VAL A 66 -4.87 -0.12 7.42
CA VAL A 66 -3.92 -0.71 8.39
C VAL A 66 -2.55 -0.05 8.27
N LEU A 67 -2.02 0.08 7.06
CA LEU A 67 -0.73 0.70 6.83
C LEU A 67 -0.70 2.15 7.34
N GLY A 68 -1.73 2.95 7.03
CA GLY A 68 -1.78 4.33 7.49
C GLY A 68 -1.91 4.47 9.01
N SER A 69 -2.68 3.60 9.67
CA SER A 69 -2.75 3.54 11.14
C SER A 69 -1.39 3.21 11.76
N MET A 70 -0.65 2.25 11.19
CA MET A 70 0.70 1.91 11.65
C MET A 70 1.71 3.05 11.46
N LEU A 71 1.49 3.92 10.47
CA LEU A 71 2.29 5.12 10.24
C LEU A 71 1.90 6.30 11.15
N GLY A 72 0.88 6.13 12.00
CA GLY A 72 0.41 7.15 12.93
C GLY A 72 -0.46 8.21 12.26
N TYR A 73 -1.07 7.92 11.12
CA TYR A 73 -2.10 8.80 10.56
C TYR A 73 -3.34 8.82 11.45
N ASP A 74 -4.00 9.97 11.47
CA ASP A 74 -5.23 10.16 12.23
C ASP A 74 -6.31 9.15 11.79
N ILE A 75 -6.93 8.49 12.77
CA ILE A 75 -7.91 7.44 12.54
C ILE A 75 -9.15 7.98 11.83
N ARG A 76 -9.61 9.20 12.15
CA ARG A 76 -10.78 9.79 11.50
C ARG A 76 -10.52 10.05 10.02
N LYS A 77 -9.36 10.63 9.68
CA LYS A 77 -8.92 10.83 8.29
C LYS A 77 -8.75 9.51 7.54
N GLN A 78 -8.25 8.47 8.20
CA GLN A 78 -8.14 7.13 7.60
C GLN A 78 -9.53 6.52 7.33
N CYS A 79 -10.53 6.73 8.20
CA CYS A 79 -11.90 6.31 7.94
C CYS A 79 -12.49 7.01 6.71
N GLU A 80 -12.34 8.33 6.61
CA GLU A 80 -12.80 9.10 5.44
C GLU A 80 -12.15 8.60 4.15
N ARG A 81 -10.84 8.36 4.19
CA ARG A 81 -10.07 7.82 3.05
C ARG A 81 -10.50 6.41 2.68
N TYR A 82 -10.76 5.55 3.65
CA TYR A 82 -11.26 4.19 3.45
C TYR A 82 -12.60 4.18 2.72
N LEU A 83 -13.57 4.96 3.20
CA LEU A 83 -14.90 5.05 2.59
C LEU A 83 -14.80 5.51 1.13
N LYS A 84 -14.04 6.58 0.87
CA LYS A 84 -13.81 7.10 -0.48
C LYS A 84 -13.19 6.07 -1.42
N LYS A 85 -12.21 5.29 -0.94
CA LYS A 85 -11.52 4.28 -1.75
C LYS A 85 -12.43 3.07 -2.02
N SER A 86 -13.24 2.69 -1.04
CA SER A 86 -14.22 1.59 -1.15
C SER A 86 -15.33 1.91 -2.15
N GLU A 87 -15.88 3.14 -2.10
CA GLU A 87 -16.86 3.61 -3.08
C GLU A 87 -16.30 3.62 -4.50
N ALA A 88 -15.07 4.13 -4.69
CA ALA A 88 -14.41 4.13 -5.98
C ALA A 88 -14.17 2.71 -6.52
N GLN A 89 -13.89 1.74 -5.64
CA GLN A 89 -13.74 0.34 -6.02
C GLN A 89 -15.10 -0.27 -6.43
N ALA A 90 -16.16 -0.06 -5.65
CA ALA A 90 -17.51 -0.53 -5.97
C ALA A 90 -17.99 -0.01 -7.34
N GLN A 91 -17.73 1.27 -7.64
CA GLN A 91 -18.07 1.88 -8.93
C GLN A 91 -17.29 1.29 -10.11
N ARG A 92 -16.04 0.83 -9.89
CA ARG A 92 -15.28 0.13 -10.94
C ARG A 92 -15.89 -1.23 -11.21
N LEU A 93 -16.18 -2.02 -10.17
CA LEU A 93 -16.83 -3.33 -10.33
C LEU A 93 -18.18 -3.23 -11.04
N SER A 94 -18.98 -2.19 -10.80
CA SER A 94 -20.25 -2.01 -11.50
C SER A 94 -20.11 -1.64 -12.98
N ARG A 95 -18.96 -1.07 -13.40
CA ARG A 95 -18.68 -0.70 -14.79
C ARG A 95 -18.15 -1.85 -15.64
N ASP A 96 -17.56 -2.85 -15.00
CA ASP A 96 -16.97 -4.02 -15.67
C ASP A 96 -17.97 -5.18 -15.82
N LEU A 97 -19.25 -5.00 -15.44
CA LEU A 97 -20.28 -6.00 -15.69
C LEU A 97 -20.60 -6.03 -17.19
N PRO A 98 -20.48 -7.18 -17.88
CA PRO A 98 -20.93 -7.30 -19.27
C PRO A 98 -22.43 -7.00 -19.32
N GLU A 99 -22.85 -6.19 -20.30
CA GLU A 99 -24.28 -5.91 -20.51
C GLU A 99 -25.05 -7.24 -20.59
N PRO A 100 -26.24 -7.34 -19.96
CA PRO A 100 -27.04 -8.55 -20.07
C PRO A 100 -27.28 -8.83 -21.55
N CYS A 101 -26.79 -9.98 -22.01
CA CYS A 101 -26.94 -10.41 -23.39
C CYS A 101 -28.44 -10.40 -23.72
N THR A 102 -28.88 -9.40 -24.47
CA THR A 102 -30.26 -9.28 -24.92
C THR A 102 -30.48 -10.42 -25.91
N VAL A 103 -31.02 -11.53 -25.42
CA VAL A 103 -31.50 -12.61 -26.26
C VAL A 103 -32.61 -12.01 -27.12
N HIS A 104 -32.28 -11.64 -28.35
CA HIS A 104 -33.27 -11.29 -29.35
C HIS A 104 -34.20 -12.50 -29.50
N LYS A 105 -35.45 -12.32 -29.07
CA LYS A 105 -36.54 -13.23 -29.39
C LYS A 105 -36.69 -13.20 -30.91
N CYS A 106 -36.16 -14.22 -31.59
CA CYS A 106 -36.54 -14.51 -32.96
C CYS A 106 -38.05 -14.78 -32.96
N ALA A 107 -38.79 -13.89 -33.63
CA ALA A 107 -40.19 -14.07 -33.97
C ALA A 107 -40.30 -14.72 -35.36
#